data_AF-A0A9W3PJI0-F1
#
_entry.id   AF-A0A9W3PJI0-F1
#
_cell.length_a   1.000
_cell.length_b   1.000
_cell.length_c   1.000
_cell.angle_alpha   90.00
_cell.angle_beta   90.00
_cell.angle_gamma   90.00
#
_symmetry.space_group_name_H-M   'P 1'
#
loop_
_entity.id
_entity.type
_entity.pdbx_description
1 polymer ?
#
loop_
_entity_poly.entity_id
_entity_poly.type
_entity_poly.pdbx_seq_one_letter_code
_entity_poly.pdbx_strand_id
1 'polypeptide(L)'
;MALQLMKLALRVTPDVTVEPVSTKYFYVAPTDLDVAASPFAIDAGAFFNDSGNAVTLLDIPANSYVNLSINGVPQMNGMFSYLAGAAGTGNVTINLQPSDTPILAGTPIVLEPV
;
A
#
# COMPACT_ATOMS: atom_id res chain seq x y z
N MET A 1 -34.02 -12.42 58.88
CA MET A 1 -32.80 -12.54 58.06
C MET A 1 -32.98 -11.65 56.85
N ALA A 2 -32.05 -10.74 56.57
CA ALA A 2 -32.17 -9.84 55.42
C ALA A 2 -31.67 -10.54 54.14
N LEU A 3 -32.41 -10.43 53.04
CA LEU A 3 -31.95 -10.92 51.73
C LEU A 3 -30.81 -10.02 51.22
N GLN A 4 -29.69 -10.64 50.85
CA GLN A 4 -28.56 -9.97 50.21
C GLN A 4 -28.62 -10.19 48.70
N LEU A 5 -28.79 -9.10 47.95
CA LEU A 5 -28.75 -9.11 46.49
C LEU A 5 -27.29 -8.96 46.03
N MET A 6 -26.76 -9.99 45.36
CA MET A 6 -25.46 -9.92 44.70
C MET A 6 -25.68 -9.69 43.20
N LYS A 7 -25.27 -8.53 42.70
CA LYS A 7 -25.36 -8.20 41.27
C LYS A 7 -24.13 -8.73 40.55
N LEU A 8 -24.34 -9.45 39.45
CA LEU A 8 -23.26 -9.97 38.62
C LEU A 8 -22.53 -8.79 37.94
N ALA A 9 -21.23 -8.66 38.18
CA ALA A 9 -20.37 -7.74 37.45
C ALA A 9 -19.66 -8.51 36.33
N LEU A 10 -20.15 -8.36 35.10
CA LEU A 10 -19.52 -8.92 33.91
C LEU A 10 -18.75 -7.82 33.18
N ARG A 11 -17.51 -8.11 32.80
CA ARG A 11 -16.72 -7.32 31.86
C ARG A 11 -16.50 -8.17 30.61
N VAL A 12 -16.83 -7.62 29.45
CA VAL A 12 -16.57 -8.24 28.15
C VAL A 12 -15.67 -7.30 27.37
N THR A 13 -14.61 -7.87 26.79
CA THR A 13 -13.82 -7.23 25.74
C THR A 13 -14.26 -7.87 24.43
N PRO A 14 -14.90 -7.12 23.51
CA PRO A 14 -15.28 -7.68 22.22
C PRO A 14 -14.06 -7.81 21.31
N ASP A 15 -13.90 -8.95 20.65
CA ASP A 15 -13.03 -9.09 19.49
C ASP A 15 -13.84 -8.76 18.24
N VAL A 16 -13.35 -7.80 17.45
CA VAL A 16 -13.99 -7.37 16.19
C VAL A 16 -13.00 -7.57 15.07
N THR A 17 -13.39 -8.36 14.05
CA THR A 17 -12.64 -8.51 12.81
C THR A 17 -13.33 -7.71 11.70
N VAL A 18 -12.56 -6.92 10.96
CA VAL A 18 -13.07 -6.17 9.79
C VAL A 18 -12.53 -6.83 8.54
N GLU A 19 -13.45 -7.33 7.71
CA GLU A 19 -13.16 -7.92 6.41
C GLU A 19 -14.09 -7.28 5.35
N PRO A 20 -13.60 -6.98 4.13
CA PRO A 20 -12.23 -7.21 3.66
C PRO A 20 -11.25 -6.15 4.17
N VAL A 21 -10.00 -6.56 4.41
CA VAL A 21 -8.89 -5.63 4.64
C VAL A 21 -8.43 -5.05 3.29
N SER A 22 -8.50 -3.74 3.13
CA SER A 22 -7.88 -3.04 1.99
C SER A 22 -6.44 -2.71 2.37
N THR A 23 -5.49 -3.35 1.72
CA THR A 23 -4.05 -3.11 1.94
C THR A 23 -3.58 -2.03 0.98
N LYS A 24 -2.91 -0.99 1.49
CA LYS A 24 -2.30 0.05 0.65
C LYS A 24 -0.83 0.22 0.97
N TYR A 25 -0.05 0.42 -0.08
CA TYR A 25 1.37 0.70 0.00
C TYR A 25 1.64 2.10 -0.52
N PHE A 26 2.19 2.96 0.34
CA PHE A 26 2.42 4.36 0.08
C PHE A 26 3.90 4.64 -0.16
N TYR A 27 4.20 5.32 -1.25
CA TYR A 27 5.52 5.83 -1.57
C TYR A 27 5.42 7.31 -1.94
N VAL A 28 6.37 8.13 -1.50
CA VAL A 28 6.45 9.53 -1.87
C VAL A 28 7.74 9.72 -2.66
N ALA A 29 7.64 10.21 -3.89
CA ALA A 29 8.79 10.40 -4.76
C ALA A 29 9.82 11.33 -4.09
N PRO A 30 11.05 10.89 -3.79
CA PRO A 30 12.04 11.71 -3.09
C PRO A 30 12.71 12.72 -4.02
N THR A 31 12.69 12.46 -5.33
CA THR A 31 13.25 13.29 -6.40
C THR A 31 12.30 13.29 -7.59
N ASP A 32 12.52 14.20 -8.54
CA ASP A 32 11.81 14.17 -9.81
C ASP A 32 12.15 12.88 -10.57
N LEU A 33 11.13 12.24 -11.15
CA LEU A 33 11.24 11.05 -11.98
C LEU A 33 10.81 11.43 -13.40
N ASP A 34 11.76 11.49 -14.32
CA ASP A 34 11.53 11.78 -15.72
C ASP A 34 11.75 10.54 -16.61
N VAL A 35 11.63 10.70 -17.92
CA VAL A 35 11.83 9.61 -18.88
C VAL A 35 13.26 9.03 -18.82
N ALA A 36 14.27 9.80 -18.41
CA ALA A 36 15.64 9.30 -18.30
C ALA A 36 15.82 8.38 -17.08
N ALA A 37 14.95 8.50 -16.07
CA ALA A 37 14.86 7.59 -14.94
C ALA A 37 13.99 6.33 -15.22
N SER A 38 13.39 6.23 -16.40
CA SER A 38 12.52 5.11 -16.80
C SER A 38 13.34 3.91 -17.32
N PRO A 39 13.05 2.66 -16.91
CA PRO A 39 12.04 2.26 -15.94
C PRO A 39 12.48 2.55 -14.50
N PHE A 40 11.56 3.07 -13.69
CA PHE A 40 11.83 3.36 -12.29
C PHE A 40 11.28 2.26 -11.39
N ALA A 41 12.16 1.55 -10.69
CA ALA A 41 11.79 0.48 -9.76
C ALA A 41 11.76 0.99 -8.31
N ILE A 42 10.64 0.78 -7.63
CA ILE A 42 10.42 1.07 -6.22
C ILE A 42 10.47 -0.25 -5.46
N ASP A 43 11.49 -0.43 -4.63
CA ASP A 43 11.61 -1.62 -3.77
C ASP A 43 10.48 -1.70 -2.73
N ALA A 44 10.07 -2.91 -2.37
CA ALA A 44 9.10 -3.16 -1.31
C ALA A 44 9.44 -2.41 0.00
N GLY A 45 10.72 -2.35 0.37
CA GLY A 45 11.23 -1.67 1.56
C GLY A 45 11.08 -0.15 1.55
N ALA A 46 10.79 0.45 0.40
CA ALA A 46 10.59 1.89 0.26
C ALA A 46 9.15 2.33 0.55
N PHE A 47 8.21 1.39 0.64
CA PHE A 47 6.80 1.69 0.92
C PHE A 47 6.53 1.79 2.42
N PHE A 48 5.48 2.54 2.75
CA PHE A 48 4.83 2.55 4.06
C PHE A 48 3.45 1.91 3.97
N ASN A 49 2.98 1.31 5.06
CA ASN A 49 1.60 0.79 5.16
C ASN A 49 0.63 1.84 5.74
N ASP A 50 -0.65 1.48 5.88
CA ASP A 50 -1.70 2.35 6.42
C ASP A 50 -1.45 2.85 7.86
N SER A 51 -0.56 2.19 8.60
CA SER A 51 -0.13 2.61 9.94
C SER A 51 1.12 3.49 9.93
N GLY A 52 1.66 3.82 8.76
CA GLY A 52 2.90 4.60 8.59
C GLY A 52 4.17 3.81 8.90
N ASN A 53 4.09 2.48 9.02
CA ASN A 53 5.27 1.64 9.23
C ASN A 53 5.90 1.25 7.90
N ALA A 54 7.23 1.11 7.88
CA ALA A 54 7.95 0.61 6.73
C ALA A 54 7.49 -0.81 6.37
N VAL A 55 7.28 -1.05 5.08
CA VAL A 55 6.83 -2.33 4.53
C VAL A 55 8.04 -3.26 4.40
N THR A 56 7.88 -4.52 4.81
CA THR A 56 8.91 -5.55 4.65
C THR A 56 8.59 -6.53 3.52
N LEU A 57 7.32 -6.57 3.10
CA LEU A 57 6.74 -7.49 2.12
C LEU A 57 5.60 -6.80 1.37
N LEU A 58 5.70 -6.77 0.03
CA LEU A 58 4.53 -6.52 -0.82
C LEU A 58 3.73 -7.82 -0.90
N ASP A 59 2.72 -7.92 -0.04
CA ASP A 59 1.80 -9.05 0.02
C ASP A 59 0.65 -8.81 -0.96
N ILE A 60 0.82 -9.33 -2.16
CA ILE A 60 -0.15 -9.24 -3.25
C ILE A 60 -0.60 -10.68 -3.55
N PRO A 61 -1.83 -11.06 -3.15
CA PRO A 61 -2.34 -12.40 -3.38
C PRO A 61 -2.34 -12.78 -4.87
N ALA A 62 -2.21 -14.08 -5.14
CA ALA A 62 -2.29 -14.58 -6.50
C ALA A 62 -3.67 -14.26 -7.11
N ASN A 63 -3.68 -13.80 -8.36
CA ASN A 63 -4.87 -13.35 -9.11
C ASN A 63 -5.54 -12.07 -8.57
N SER A 64 -4.89 -11.29 -7.70
CA SER A 64 -5.38 -9.96 -7.33
C SER A 64 -5.31 -8.99 -8.51
N TYR A 65 -6.24 -8.03 -8.51
CA TYR A 65 -6.17 -6.88 -9.40
C TYR A 65 -5.43 -5.75 -8.68
N VAL A 66 -4.39 -5.21 -9.29
CA VAL A 66 -3.56 -4.18 -8.63
C VAL A 66 -3.80 -2.83 -9.29
N ASN A 67 -4.21 -1.86 -8.48
CA ASN A 67 -4.30 -0.47 -8.86
C ASN A 67 -3.02 0.27 -8.47
N LEU A 68 -2.44 1.02 -9.40
CA LEU A 68 -1.43 2.03 -9.11
C LEU A 68 -2.05 3.41 -9.34
N SER A 69 -1.94 4.28 -8.35
CA SER A 69 -2.31 5.69 -8.50
C SER A 69 -1.11 6.59 -8.25
N ILE A 70 -0.97 7.61 -9.09
CA ILE A 70 0.08 8.63 -8.98
C ILE A 70 -0.64 9.96 -8.79
N ASN A 71 -0.34 10.67 -7.69
CA ASN A 71 -1.05 11.87 -7.28
C ASN A 71 -2.58 11.70 -7.19
N GLY A 72 -3.05 10.51 -6.79
CA GLY A 72 -4.47 10.17 -6.72
C GLY A 72 -5.14 9.86 -8.07
N VAL A 73 -4.39 9.88 -9.18
CA VAL A 73 -4.90 9.50 -10.51
C VAL A 73 -4.53 8.05 -10.81
N PRO A 74 -5.51 7.16 -11.06
CA PRO A 74 -5.25 5.78 -11.48
C PRO A 74 -4.46 5.72 -12.78
N GLN A 75 -3.46 4.85 -12.83
CA GLN A 75 -2.63 4.67 -14.01
C GLN A 75 -3.14 3.52 -14.87
N MET A 76 -3.02 3.69 -16.18
CA MET A 76 -3.42 2.67 -17.14
C MET A 76 -2.55 1.43 -17.02
N ASN A 77 -3.15 0.26 -17.20
CA ASN A 77 -2.41 -1.00 -17.27
C ASN A 77 -1.32 -0.95 -18.36
N GLY A 78 -0.14 -1.48 -18.08
CA GLY A 78 1.04 -1.39 -18.95
C GLY A 78 1.97 -0.21 -18.66
N MET A 79 1.50 0.83 -17.94
CA MET A 79 2.39 1.90 -17.44
C MET A 79 3.19 1.48 -16.20
N PHE A 80 2.82 0.36 -15.58
CA PHE A 80 3.53 -0.20 -14.45
C PHE A 80 3.48 -1.73 -14.47
N SER A 81 4.42 -2.33 -13.74
CA SER A 81 4.42 -3.74 -13.38
C SER A 81 4.73 -3.87 -11.88
N TYR A 82 4.41 -5.02 -11.31
CA TYR A 82 4.70 -5.30 -9.91
C TYR A 82 5.18 -6.74 -9.74
N LEU A 83 5.97 -6.95 -8.70
CA LEU A 83 6.40 -8.25 -8.22
C LEU A 83 6.14 -8.29 -6.72
N ALA A 84 5.30 -9.23 -6.28
CA ALA A 84 5.11 -9.52 -4.88
C ALA A 84 6.41 -10.07 -4.28
N GLY A 85 6.71 -9.74 -3.02
CA GLY A 85 7.93 -10.21 -2.37
C GLY A 85 8.48 -9.25 -1.33
N ALA A 86 9.51 -9.72 -0.63
CA ALA A 86 10.20 -8.96 0.41
C ALA A 86 11.10 -7.88 -0.19
N ALA A 87 11.58 -6.95 0.64
CA ALA A 87 12.62 -5.98 0.24
C ALA A 87 13.80 -6.68 -0.47
N GLY A 88 14.27 -6.08 -1.56
CA GLY A 88 15.29 -6.63 -2.47
C GLY A 88 14.76 -7.63 -3.51
N THR A 89 13.49 -8.05 -3.43
CA THR A 89 12.86 -8.98 -4.39
C THR A 89 11.55 -8.45 -4.94
N GLY A 90 10.64 -8.00 -4.07
CA GLY A 90 9.39 -7.37 -4.45
C GLY A 90 9.59 -5.91 -4.83
N ASN A 91 8.91 -5.47 -5.88
CA ASN A 91 9.00 -4.10 -6.37
C ASN A 91 7.77 -3.69 -7.17
N VAL A 92 7.62 -2.39 -7.36
CA VAL A 92 6.74 -1.78 -8.36
C VAL A 92 7.62 -1.05 -9.36
N THR A 93 7.49 -1.37 -10.63
CA THR A 93 8.21 -0.69 -11.71
C THR A 93 7.27 0.20 -12.49
N ILE A 94 7.62 1.47 -12.68
CA ILE A 94 6.86 2.46 -13.43
C ILE A 94 7.62 2.78 -14.72
N ASN A 95 6.89 2.78 -15.84
CA ASN A 95 7.42 3.06 -17.16
C ASN A 95 6.85 4.38 -17.68
N LEU A 96 7.70 5.41 -17.74
CA LEU A 96 7.37 6.68 -18.39
C LEU A 96 7.69 6.60 -19.89
N GLN A 97 6.82 7.18 -20.71
CA GLN A 97 6.99 7.36 -22.15
C GLN A 97 7.65 8.71 -22.48
N PRO A 98 8.26 8.87 -23.66
CA PRO A 98 8.91 10.13 -24.05
C PRO A 98 8.02 11.38 -24.05
N SER A 99 6.71 11.20 -24.19
CA SER A 99 5.73 12.30 -24.14
C SER A 99 5.21 12.61 -22.74
N ASP A 100 5.57 11.81 -21.73
CA ASP A 100 5.01 11.93 -20.40
C ASP A 100 5.66 13.09 -19.64
N THR A 101 4.85 13.76 -18.83
CA THR A 101 5.34 14.77 -17.89
C THR A 101 6.05 14.08 -16.73
N PRO A 102 7.17 14.64 -16.22
CA PRO A 102 7.85 14.09 -15.04
C PRO A 102 6.94 13.98 -13.82
N ILE A 103 7.13 12.93 -13.03
CA ILE A 103 6.56 12.82 -11.68
C ILE A 103 7.45 13.65 -10.76
N LEU A 104 6.91 14.73 -10.19
CA LEU A 104 7.70 15.64 -9.36
C LEU A 104 7.97 15.06 -7.98
N ALA A 105 9.07 15.48 -7.37
CA ALA A 105 9.38 15.18 -5.97
C ALA A 105 8.20 15.58 -5.05
N GLY A 106 7.92 14.74 -4.05
CA GLY A 106 6.78 14.87 -3.15
C GLY A 106 5.48 14.27 -3.68
N THR A 107 5.43 13.77 -4.93
CA THR A 107 4.22 13.15 -5.46
C THR A 107 3.95 11.80 -4.78
N PRO A 108 2.73 11.57 -4.24
CA PRO A 108 2.37 10.28 -3.68
C PRO A 108 2.07 9.26 -4.78
N ILE A 109 2.59 8.05 -4.58
CA ILE A 109 2.37 6.87 -5.41
C ILE A 109 1.79 5.80 -4.50
N VAL A 110 0.61 5.29 -4.84
CA VAL A 110 -0.12 4.33 -4.01
C VAL A 110 -0.41 3.07 -4.81
N LEU A 111 0.03 1.93 -4.28
CA LEU A 111 -0.30 0.60 -4.78
C LEU A 111 -1.40 -0.01 -3.92
N GLU A 112 -2.47 -0.49 -4.55
CA GLU A 112 -3.62 -1.10 -3.88
C GLU A 112 -4.00 -2.41 -4.59
N PRO A 113 -3.64 -3.58 -4.02
CA PRO A 113 -4.22 -4.85 -4.41
C PRO A 113 -5.70 -4.94 -3.99
N VAL A 114 -6.54 -5.43 -4.91
CA VAL A 114 -7.99 -5.64 -4.80
C VAL A 114 -8.33 -7.10 -5.09
#